data_AF-A0A9V1EFE1-F1
#
_entry.id   AF-A0A9V1EFE1-F1
#
_cell.length_a   1.000
_cell.length_b   1.000
_cell.length_c   1.000
_cell.angle_alpha   90.00
_cell.angle_beta   90.00
_cell.angle_gamma   90.00
#
_symmetry.space_group_name_H-M   'P 1'
#
loop_
_entity.id
_entity.type
_entity.pdbx_description
1 polymer ?
#
loop_
_entity_poly.entity_id
_entity_poly.type
_entity_poly.pdbx_seq_one_letter_code
_entity_poly.pdbx_strand_id
1 'polypeptide(L)'
;MVRYKDTHSLCLDLTVKSQSGPGHPWYEVQASVGKKPVFQYDSDSSKMKPLGLLGAKVNATNAWTELTQTLGEVGQELRMIVSDIKLENSVTSGPPTLHIQLSCQCEAERGTAASWHFNINGQPALLFDAMNMTWTVTSPGTRGVKEEWENKGLADYFRRISMGDCRHWLREFLEHWEKVPEPPVPPKKVPDADQSLPMPSIACIILGVIVISPVIIVICCSISRKLAQRSPKKPKEALYQEARLSSPALLSI
;
A
#
# COMPACT_ATOMS: atom_id res chain seq x y z
N MET A 1 -25.40 -17.06 -24.74
CA MET A 1 -25.20 -16.97 -23.28
C MET A 1 -23.73 -17.27 -23.01
N VAL A 2 -22.91 -16.24 -22.80
CA VAL A 2 -21.47 -16.40 -22.53
C VAL A 2 -21.35 -16.91 -21.09
N ARG A 3 -20.76 -18.09 -20.90
CA ARG A 3 -20.47 -18.66 -19.58
C ARG A 3 -19.04 -18.26 -19.20
N TYR A 4 -18.89 -17.20 -18.41
CA TYR A 4 -17.61 -16.87 -17.79
C TYR A 4 -17.32 -17.90 -16.70
N LYS A 5 -16.32 -18.75 -16.92
CA LYS A 5 -15.85 -19.74 -15.93
C LYS A 5 -15.01 -19.11 -14.81
N ASP A 6 -14.62 -17.85 -14.96
CA ASP A 6 -13.88 -17.09 -13.96
C ASP A 6 -14.75 -15.94 -13.42
N THR A 7 -14.86 -15.87 -12.09
CA THR A 7 -15.54 -14.75 -11.43
C THR A 7 -14.67 -13.50 -11.56
N HIS A 8 -14.92 -12.71 -12.60
CA HIS A 8 -14.25 -11.43 -12.77
C HIS A 8 -14.85 -10.39 -11.83
N SER A 9 -13.99 -9.64 -11.15
CA SER A 9 -14.35 -8.51 -10.31
C SER A 9 -13.82 -7.21 -10.91
N LEU A 10 -14.61 -6.14 -10.86
CA LEU A 10 -14.12 -4.77 -11.02
C LEU A 10 -13.75 -4.26 -9.63
N CYS A 11 -12.49 -3.87 -9.47
CA CYS A 11 -11.98 -3.26 -8.25
C CYS A 11 -11.57 -1.82 -8.54
N LEU A 12 -12.06 -0.88 -7.74
CA LEU A 12 -11.66 0.52 -7.76
C LEU A 12 -10.95 0.84 -6.44
N ASP A 13 -9.72 1.32 -6.54
CA ASP A 13 -8.94 1.84 -5.44
C ASP A 13 -8.94 3.37 -5.52
N LEU A 14 -9.69 4.01 -4.62
CA LEU A 14 -9.90 5.46 -4.57
C LEU A 14 -9.06 6.05 -3.45
N THR A 15 -8.46 7.20 -3.70
CA THR A 15 -7.74 7.98 -2.67
C THR A 15 -8.27 9.39 -2.70
N VAL A 16 -8.74 9.88 -1.55
CA VAL A 16 -9.37 11.19 -1.39
C VAL A 16 -8.67 11.92 -0.25
N LYS A 17 -8.22 13.15 -0.52
CA LYS A 17 -7.58 14.04 0.44
C LYS A 17 -8.53 15.21 0.69
N SER A 18 -8.81 15.53 1.95
CA SER A 18 -9.62 16.70 2.30
C SER A 18 -8.97 18.01 1.81
N GLN A 19 -7.64 18.07 1.86
CA GLN A 19 -6.83 19.18 1.37
C GLN A 19 -5.72 18.67 0.46
N SER A 20 -5.43 19.40 -0.62
CA SER A 20 -4.27 19.15 -1.49
C SER A 20 -3.56 20.45 -1.83
N GLY A 21 -2.24 20.36 -2.06
CA GLY A 21 -1.45 21.48 -2.53
C GLY A 21 -1.66 21.75 -4.03
N PRO A 22 -1.21 22.90 -4.55
CA PRO A 22 -1.26 23.19 -5.98
C PRO A 22 -0.58 22.09 -6.80
N GLY A 23 -1.22 21.68 -7.90
CA GLY A 23 -0.69 20.67 -8.83
C GLY A 23 -0.63 19.24 -8.29
N HIS A 24 -1.32 18.95 -7.18
CA HIS A 24 -1.47 17.60 -6.66
C HIS A 24 -2.95 17.22 -6.59
N PRO A 25 -3.35 16.07 -7.18
CA PRO A 25 -4.73 15.65 -7.16
C PRO A 25 -5.17 15.35 -5.73
N TRP A 26 -6.33 15.90 -5.37
CA TRP A 26 -7.01 15.60 -4.12
C TRP A 26 -7.83 14.31 -4.24
N TYR A 27 -8.10 13.84 -5.45
CA TYR A 27 -8.81 12.59 -5.69
C TYR A 27 -8.20 11.80 -6.84
N GLU A 28 -7.94 10.52 -6.61
CA GLU A 28 -7.27 9.60 -7.53
C GLU A 28 -8.00 8.26 -7.50
N VAL A 29 -8.14 7.60 -8.66
CA VAL A 29 -8.76 6.28 -8.79
C VAL A 29 -7.91 5.39 -9.66
N GLN A 30 -7.68 4.17 -9.20
CA GLN A 30 -7.07 3.09 -9.98
C GLN A 30 -8.06 1.95 -10.12
N ALA A 31 -8.27 1.48 -11.35
CA ALA A 31 -9.23 0.43 -11.64
C ALA A 31 -8.56 -0.83 -12.17
N SER A 32 -9.04 -1.99 -11.74
CA SER A 32 -8.61 -3.28 -12.27
C SER A 32 -9.79 -4.23 -12.49
N VAL A 33 -9.66 -5.07 -13.52
CA VAL A 33 -10.56 -6.21 -13.76
C VAL A 33 -9.73 -7.48 -13.69
N GLY A 34 -10.09 -8.41 -12.79
CA GLY A 34 -9.31 -9.64 -12.59
C GLY A 34 -7.83 -9.37 -12.27
N LYS A 35 -7.55 -8.34 -11.45
CA LYS A 35 -6.20 -7.86 -11.07
C LYS A 35 -5.39 -7.22 -12.21
N LYS A 36 -5.92 -7.12 -13.42
CA LYS A 36 -5.26 -6.41 -14.54
C LYS A 36 -5.74 -4.95 -14.55
N PRO A 37 -4.84 -3.95 -14.56
CA PRO A 37 -5.22 -2.54 -14.55
C PRO A 37 -5.97 -2.17 -15.84
N VAL A 38 -7.01 -1.33 -15.71
CA VAL A 38 -7.90 -0.91 -16.81
C VAL A 38 -7.83 0.58 -17.05
N PHE A 39 -7.82 1.39 -15.98
CA PHE A 39 -7.71 2.84 -16.10
C PHE A 39 -7.17 3.49 -14.82
N GLN A 40 -6.77 4.75 -14.98
CA GLN A 40 -6.50 5.69 -13.91
C GLN A 40 -7.34 6.95 -14.11
N TYR A 41 -7.77 7.59 -13.02
CA TYR A 41 -8.43 8.88 -13.03
C TYR A 41 -7.82 9.75 -11.94
N ASP A 42 -7.72 11.05 -12.18
CA ASP A 42 -7.29 12.02 -11.20
C ASP A 42 -8.11 13.31 -11.31
N SER A 43 -8.24 14.02 -10.19
CA SER A 43 -9.04 15.25 -10.10
C SER A 43 -8.47 16.43 -10.89
N ASP A 44 -7.16 16.42 -11.19
CA ASP A 44 -6.51 17.55 -11.87
C ASP A 44 -6.80 17.52 -13.36
N SER A 45 -6.74 16.34 -13.96
CA SER A 45 -7.13 16.12 -15.35
C SER A 45 -8.64 16.00 -15.54
N SER A 46 -9.35 15.54 -14.49
CA SER A 46 -10.77 15.16 -14.53
C SER A 46 -11.09 14.21 -15.69
N LYS A 47 -10.13 13.34 -16.04
CA LYS A 47 -10.20 12.44 -17.18
C LYS A 47 -9.71 11.05 -16.81
N MET A 48 -10.36 10.03 -17.35
CA MET A 48 -9.85 8.68 -17.29
C MET A 48 -8.77 8.47 -18.35
N LYS A 49 -7.64 7.89 -17.94
CA LYS A 49 -6.55 7.43 -18.79
C LYS A 49 -6.64 5.90 -18.95
N PRO A 50 -6.75 5.37 -20.17
CA PRO A 50 -6.78 3.93 -20.40
C PRO A 50 -5.44 3.27 -20.10
N LEU A 51 -5.51 2.07 -19.51
CA LEU A 51 -4.38 1.22 -19.18
C LEU A 51 -4.61 -0.19 -19.74
N GLY A 52 -3.54 -0.80 -20.25
CA GLY A 52 -3.57 -2.14 -20.80
C GLY A 52 -4.49 -2.29 -22.03
N LEU A 53 -4.60 -3.52 -22.50
CA LEU A 53 -5.39 -3.85 -23.70
C LEU A 53 -6.88 -3.66 -23.46
N LEU A 54 -7.39 -3.98 -22.27
CA LEU A 54 -8.80 -3.80 -21.94
C LEU A 54 -9.16 -2.31 -21.92
N GLY A 55 -8.40 -1.50 -21.18
CA GLY A 55 -8.62 -0.05 -21.12
C GLY A 55 -8.63 0.60 -22.50
N ALA A 56 -7.68 0.25 -23.36
CA ALA A 56 -7.63 0.75 -24.74
C ALA A 56 -8.84 0.33 -25.60
N LYS A 57 -9.53 -0.75 -25.24
CA LYS A 57 -10.69 -1.27 -25.97
C LYS A 57 -12.01 -0.67 -25.49
N VAL A 58 -12.09 -0.34 -24.20
CA VAL A 58 -13.30 0.20 -23.58
C VAL A 58 -13.33 1.73 -23.59
N ASN A 59 -12.22 2.42 -23.88
CA ASN A 59 -12.11 3.89 -23.81
C ASN A 59 -13.02 4.69 -24.77
N ALA A 60 -13.63 4.04 -25.76
CA ALA A 60 -14.57 4.64 -26.71
C ALA A 60 -16.03 4.21 -26.46
N THR A 61 -16.29 3.49 -25.38
CA THR A 61 -17.65 3.01 -25.03
C THR A 61 -18.43 4.07 -24.27
N ASN A 62 -19.76 4.01 -24.31
CA ASN A 62 -20.60 4.90 -23.50
C ASN A 62 -20.37 4.69 -21.99
N ALA A 63 -20.15 3.43 -21.58
CA ALA A 63 -19.83 3.07 -20.21
C ALA A 63 -18.58 3.80 -19.67
N TRP A 64 -17.59 4.07 -20.53
CA TRP A 64 -16.41 4.86 -20.17
C TRP A 64 -16.76 6.30 -19.84
N THR A 65 -17.61 6.93 -20.65
CA THR A 65 -18.06 8.31 -20.43
C THR A 65 -18.93 8.42 -19.18
N GLU A 66 -19.89 7.51 -19.02
CA GLU A 66 -20.76 7.44 -17.83
C GLU A 66 -19.93 7.24 -16.55
N LEU A 67 -19.00 6.28 -16.57
CA LEU A 67 -18.08 6.06 -15.46
C LEU A 67 -17.23 7.30 -15.15
N THR A 68 -16.69 7.98 -16.18
CA THR A 68 -15.92 9.21 -15.97
C THR A 68 -16.74 10.28 -15.23
N GLN A 69 -18.01 10.46 -15.62
CA GLN A 69 -18.90 11.41 -14.97
C GLN A 69 -19.19 10.99 -13.52
N THR A 70 -19.57 9.72 -13.30
CA THR A 70 -19.87 9.22 -11.95
C THR A 70 -18.65 9.29 -11.04
N LEU A 71 -17.43 9.06 -11.53
CA LEU A 71 -16.22 9.23 -10.72
C LEU A 71 -16.05 10.68 -10.28
N GLY A 72 -16.36 11.66 -11.14
CA GLY A 72 -16.36 13.08 -10.78
C GLY A 72 -17.34 13.39 -9.65
N GLU A 73 -18.58 12.92 -9.76
CA GLU A 73 -19.64 13.09 -8.75
C GLU A 73 -19.27 12.41 -7.43
N VAL A 74 -18.86 11.14 -7.49
CA VAL A 74 -18.38 10.36 -6.33
C VAL A 74 -17.20 11.04 -5.66
N GLY A 75 -16.26 11.58 -6.43
CA GLY A 75 -15.12 12.32 -5.89
C GLY A 75 -15.55 13.50 -5.03
N GLN A 76 -16.51 14.31 -5.49
CA GLN A 76 -17.01 15.46 -4.73
C GLN A 76 -17.73 15.03 -3.44
N GLU A 77 -18.60 14.03 -3.52
CA GLU A 77 -19.29 13.47 -2.35
C GLU A 77 -18.31 12.94 -1.31
N LEU A 78 -17.33 12.15 -1.75
CA LEU A 78 -16.29 11.63 -0.86
C LEU A 78 -15.42 12.75 -0.27
N ARG A 79 -15.20 13.85 -1.00
CA ARG A 79 -14.48 15.01 -0.49
C ARG A 79 -15.21 15.70 0.66
N MET A 80 -16.53 15.81 0.56
CA MET A 80 -17.37 16.31 1.64
C MET A 80 -17.32 15.35 2.83
N ILE A 81 -17.49 14.05 2.57
CA ILE A 81 -17.43 13.01 3.62
C ILE A 81 -16.10 13.05 4.36
N VAL A 82 -14.95 13.04 3.67
CA VAL A 82 -13.62 13.03 4.32
C VAL A 82 -13.37 14.29 5.14
N SER A 83 -13.91 15.44 4.73
CA SER A 83 -13.74 16.71 5.45
C SER A 83 -14.52 16.75 6.76
N ASP A 84 -15.61 15.98 6.86
CA ASP A 84 -16.46 15.89 8.05
C ASP A 84 -16.00 14.84 9.07
N ILE A 85 -15.07 13.95 8.71
CA ILE A 85 -14.62 12.85 9.57
C ILE A 85 -14.03 13.41 10.87
N LYS A 86 -14.67 13.08 11.99
CA LYS A 86 -14.16 13.31 13.35
C LYS A 86 -13.70 11.99 13.94
N LEU A 87 -12.40 11.85 14.16
CA LEU A 87 -11.84 10.66 14.78
C LEU A 87 -11.80 10.84 16.31
N GLU A 88 -12.26 9.82 17.04
CA GLU A 88 -12.17 9.82 18.49
C GLU A 88 -10.68 9.82 18.91
N ASN A 89 -10.27 10.77 19.75
CA ASN A 89 -8.92 10.89 20.32
C ASN A 89 -7.77 11.28 19.35
N SER A 90 -8.04 11.82 18.16
CA SER A 90 -6.97 12.34 17.30
C SER A 90 -6.48 13.72 17.76
N VAL A 91 -5.50 13.76 18.67
CA VAL A 91 -4.99 15.01 19.26
C VAL A 91 -4.15 15.86 18.29
N THR A 92 -3.62 15.31 17.18
CA THR A 92 -2.65 16.05 16.33
C THR A 92 -2.47 15.47 14.90
N SER A 93 -3.50 14.94 14.25
CA SER A 93 -3.35 14.49 12.86
C SER A 93 -3.66 15.61 11.89
N GLY A 94 -2.88 15.73 10.81
CA GLY A 94 -3.17 16.66 9.71
C GLY A 94 -4.52 16.36 9.03
N PRO A 95 -4.83 17.05 7.92
CA PRO A 95 -6.10 16.86 7.22
C PRO A 95 -6.38 15.38 6.91
N PRO A 96 -7.59 14.87 7.19
CA PRO A 96 -7.89 13.46 7.00
C PRO A 96 -7.74 13.05 5.53
N THR A 97 -7.23 11.84 5.35
CA THR A 97 -7.14 11.15 4.05
C THR A 97 -7.99 9.89 4.11
N LEU A 98 -8.78 9.66 3.07
CA LEU A 98 -9.65 8.51 2.93
C LEU A 98 -9.17 7.67 1.74
N HIS A 99 -8.84 6.41 1.99
CA HIS A 99 -8.56 5.41 0.96
C HIS A 99 -9.67 4.37 0.95
N ILE A 100 -10.20 4.06 -0.22
CA ILE A 100 -11.38 3.23 -0.39
C ILE A 100 -11.09 2.16 -1.41
N GLN A 101 -11.40 0.91 -1.08
CA GLN A 101 -11.42 -0.17 -2.05
C GLN A 101 -12.86 -0.63 -2.26
N LEU A 102 -13.42 -0.29 -3.42
CA LEU A 102 -14.70 -0.82 -3.90
C LEU A 102 -14.42 -2.07 -4.73
N SER A 103 -15.11 -3.16 -4.43
CA SER A 103 -15.13 -4.34 -5.28
C SER A 103 -16.57 -4.72 -5.64
N CYS A 104 -16.82 -5.06 -6.90
CA CYS A 104 -18.09 -5.61 -7.35
C CYS A 104 -17.88 -6.81 -8.29
N GLN A 105 -18.73 -7.83 -8.16
CA GLN A 105 -18.63 -9.09 -8.90
C GLN A 105 -19.94 -9.42 -9.63
N CYS A 106 -19.82 -9.99 -10.84
CA CYS A 106 -20.95 -10.56 -11.56
C CYS A 106 -21.08 -12.05 -11.23
N GLU A 107 -22.04 -12.44 -10.38
CA GLU A 107 -22.44 -13.85 -10.25
C GLU A 107 -23.72 -14.15 -11.03
N ALA A 108 -23.72 -15.29 -11.73
CA ALA A 108 -24.85 -15.75 -12.53
C ALA A 108 -25.94 -16.45 -11.70
N GLU A 109 -25.66 -16.94 -10.47
CA GLU A 109 -26.62 -17.77 -9.73
C GLU A 109 -26.74 -17.53 -8.21
N ARG A 110 -25.81 -16.84 -7.52
CA ARG A 110 -25.87 -16.63 -6.05
C ARG A 110 -26.00 -15.18 -5.58
N GLY A 111 -26.23 -14.26 -6.51
CA GLY A 111 -26.36 -12.83 -6.23
C GLY A 111 -25.01 -12.10 -6.31
N THR A 112 -25.06 -10.85 -6.75
CA THR A 112 -23.89 -9.97 -6.90
C THR A 112 -23.29 -9.65 -5.54
N ALA A 113 -22.02 -10.01 -5.31
CA ALA A 113 -21.24 -9.56 -4.16
C ALA A 113 -20.60 -8.20 -4.45
N ALA A 114 -20.80 -7.24 -3.55
CA ALA A 114 -20.14 -5.95 -3.61
C ALA A 114 -19.83 -5.39 -2.22
N SER A 115 -18.63 -4.85 -2.05
CA SER A 115 -18.16 -4.33 -0.76
C SER A 115 -17.33 -3.06 -0.91
N TRP A 116 -17.33 -2.26 0.16
CA TRP A 116 -16.48 -1.07 0.30
C TRP A 116 -15.62 -1.20 1.55
N HIS A 117 -14.30 -1.09 1.37
CA HIS A 117 -13.35 -1.06 2.48
C HIS A 117 -12.83 0.37 2.63
N PHE A 118 -13.05 0.98 3.78
CA PHE A 118 -12.64 2.35 4.09
C PHE A 118 -11.44 2.34 5.02
N ASN A 119 -10.39 3.05 4.62
CA ASN A 119 -9.19 3.28 5.41
C ASN A 119 -9.04 4.78 5.64
N ILE A 120 -8.97 5.21 6.90
CA ILE A 120 -8.83 6.61 7.29
C ILE A 120 -7.40 6.80 7.81
N ASN A 121 -6.67 7.76 7.25
CA ASN A 121 -5.28 8.05 7.60
C ASN A 121 -4.37 6.81 7.53
N GLY A 122 -4.62 5.95 6.53
CA GLY A 122 -3.87 4.71 6.31
C GLY A 122 -4.21 3.56 7.26
N GLN A 123 -5.21 3.73 8.15
CA GLN A 123 -5.68 2.67 9.04
C GLN A 123 -7.06 2.16 8.62
N PRO A 124 -7.31 0.84 8.63
CA PRO A 124 -8.65 0.30 8.38
C PRO A 124 -9.66 0.91 9.33
N ALA A 125 -10.81 1.34 8.82
CA ALA A 125 -11.85 1.99 9.62
C ALA A 125 -13.17 1.22 9.57
N LEU A 126 -13.75 1.08 8.37
CA LEU A 126 -15.07 0.52 8.17
C LEU A 126 -15.08 -0.43 6.98
N LEU A 127 -15.94 -1.44 7.06
CA LEU A 127 -16.34 -2.30 5.95
C LEU A 127 -17.84 -2.14 5.74
N PHE A 128 -18.26 -1.83 4.52
CA PHE A 128 -19.67 -1.85 4.13
C PHE A 128 -19.92 -3.00 3.17
N ASP A 129 -20.76 -3.94 3.62
CA ASP A 129 -21.32 -4.99 2.77
C ASP A 129 -22.60 -4.46 2.12
N ALA A 130 -22.53 -4.17 0.83
CA ALA A 130 -23.65 -3.58 0.09
C ALA A 130 -24.78 -4.58 -0.18
N MET A 131 -24.48 -5.89 -0.15
CA MET A 131 -25.48 -6.94 -0.34
C MET A 131 -26.37 -7.04 0.90
N ASN A 132 -25.74 -7.04 2.07
CA ASN A 132 -26.42 -7.16 3.36
C ASN A 132 -26.76 -5.81 4.01
N MET A 133 -26.42 -4.69 3.36
CA MET A 133 -26.59 -3.33 3.91
C MET A 133 -25.98 -3.16 5.31
N THR A 134 -24.83 -3.78 5.55
CA THR A 134 -24.25 -3.89 6.89
C THR A 134 -22.92 -3.17 6.99
N TRP A 135 -22.80 -2.31 7.99
CA TRP A 135 -21.57 -1.62 8.37
C TRP A 135 -20.85 -2.38 9.50
N THR A 136 -19.58 -2.68 9.29
CA THR A 136 -18.70 -3.31 10.28
C THR A 136 -17.56 -2.38 10.64
N VAL A 137 -17.36 -2.17 11.94
CA VAL A 137 -16.20 -1.43 12.47
C VAL A 137 -14.97 -2.34 12.44
N THR A 138 -13.88 -1.89 11.81
CA THR A 138 -12.66 -2.69 11.69
C THR A 138 -11.53 -2.22 12.59
N SER A 139 -11.66 -1.07 13.25
CA SER A 139 -10.65 -0.55 14.19
C SER A 139 -11.26 0.17 15.40
N PRO A 140 -10.56 0.20 16.56
CA PRO A 140 -10.95 1.05 17.68
C PRO A 140 -10.96 2.54 17.30
N GLY A 141 -11.92 3.32 17.84
CA GLY A 141 -12.00 4.77 17.62
C GLY A 141 -12.71 5.22 16.34
N THR A 142 -13.24 4.28 15.54
CA THR A 142 -14.02 4.57 14.31
C THR A 142 -15.52 4.28 14.46
N ARG A 143 -15.98 3.99 15.69
CA ARG A 143 -17.41 3.78 16.00
C ARG A 143 -18.24 5.04 15.73
N GLY A 144 -17.79 6.20 16.20
CA GLY A 144 -18.48 7.47 15.90
C GLY A 144 -18.63 7.75 14.40
N VAL A 145 -17.62 7.39 13.59
CA VAL A 145 -17.68 7.52 12.12
C VAL A 145 -18.78 6.63 11.52
N LYS A 146 -18.89 5.38 12.00
CA LYS A 146 -19.98 4.47 11.58
C LYS A 146 -21.35 5.07 11.86
N GLU A 147 -21.57 5.51 13.10
CA GLU A 147 -22.86 6.05 13.55
C GLU A 147 -23.22 7.32 12.76
N GLU A 148 -22.26 8.20 12.50
CA GLU A 148 -22.46 9.39 11.68
C GLU A 148 -22.86 9.04 10.24
N TRP A 149 -22.16 8.09 9.61
CA TRP A 149 -22.42 7.71 8.23
C TRP A 149 -23.77 6.96 8.07
N GLU A 150 -24.17 6.18 9.07
CA GLU A 150 -25.50 5.58 9.16
C GLU A 150 -26.59 6.65 9.29
N ASN A 151 -26.39 7.65 10.17
CA ASN A 151 -27.34 8.76 10.35
C ASN A 151 -27.46 9.64 9.09
N LYS A 152 -26.37 9.82 8.34
CA LYS A 152 -26.35 10.51 7.04
C LYS A 152 -27.01 9.68 5.91
N GLY A 153 -27.38 8.43 6.16
CA GLY A 153 -28.03 7.58 5.16
C GLY A 153 -27.12 7.16 4.00
N LEU A 154 -25.80 7.12 4.20
CA LEU A 154 -24.84 6.85 3.11
C LEU A 154 -24.92 5.41 2.55
N ALA A 155 -25.59 4.51 3.26
CA ALA A 155 -25.74 3.11 2.86
C ALA A 155 -26.42 2.96 1.48
N ASP A 156 -27.50 3.69 1.23
CA ASP A 156 -28.23 3.62 -0.04
C ASP A 156 -27.40 4.17 -1.20
N TYR A 157 -26.65 5.24 -0.95
CA TYR A 157 -25.72 5.82 -1.92
C TYR A 157 -24.64 4.80 -2.33
N PHE A 158 -23.91 4.24 -1.36
CA PHE A 158 -22.86 3.27 -1.65
C PHE A 158 -23.39 1.98 -2.29
N ARG A 159 -24.60 1.55 -1.90
CA ARG A 159 -25.27 0.40 -2.53
C ARG A 159 -25.65 0.67 -3.97
N ARG A 160 -26.18 1.85 -4.29
CA ARG A 160 -26.53 2.22 -5.67
C ARG A 160 -25.29 2.16 -6.57
N ILE A 161 -24.19 2.76 -6.13
CA ILE A 161 -22.92 2.75 -6.89
C ILE A 161 -22.40 1.31 -7.06
N SER A 162 -22.37 0.51 -6.00
CA SER A 162 -21.70 -0.81 -6.06
C SER A 162 -22.55 -1.93 -6.68
N MET A 163 -23.87 -1.92 -6.47
CA MET A 163 -24.78 -2.94 -7.00
C MET A 163 -25.41 -2.55 -8.35
N GLY A 164 -25.50 -1.24 -8.64
CA GLY A 164 -26.00 -0.70 -9.90
C GLY A 164 -24.86 -0.39 -10.86
N ASP A 165 -24.21 0.76 -10.67
CA ASP A 165 -23.31 1.34 -11.65
C ASP A 165 -22.04 0.48 -11.86
N CYS A 166 -21.38 0.05 -10.77
CA CYS A 166 -20.20 -0.82 -10.80
C CYS A 166 -20.46 -2.13 -11.56
N ARG A 167 -21.63 -2.72 -11.33
CA ARG A 167 -22.04 -3.95 -12.01
C ARG A 167 -22.30 -3.71 -13.49
N HIS A 168 -22.91 -2.59 -13.84
CA HIS A 168 -23.14 -2.20 -15.23
C HIS A 168 -21.79 -2.07 -15.96
N TRP A 169 -20.85 -1.29 -15.43
CA TRP A 169 -19.53 -1.12 -16.04
C TRP A 169 -18.75 -2.43 -16.14
N LEU A 170 -18.80 -3.29 -15.11
CA LEU A 170 -18.15 -4.60 -15.16
C LEU A 170 -18.71 -5.45 -16.31
N ARG A 171 -20.04 -5.49 -16.51
CA ARG A 171 -20.65 -6.24 -17.60
C ARG A 171 -20.14 -5.77 -18.96
N GLU A 172 -20.15 -4.46 -19.19
CA GLU A 172 -19.66 -3.85 -20.44
C GLU A 172 -18.18 -4.19 -20.66
N PHE A 173 -17.33 -4.05 -19.64
CA PHE A 173 -15.91 -4.38 -19.75
C PHE A 173 -15.69 -5.87 -20.11
N LEU A 174 -16.52 -6.77 -19.59
CA LEU A 174 -16.40 -8.19 -19.88
C LEU A 174 -16.73 -8.55 -21.33
N GLU A 175 -17.59 -7.80 -22.02
CA GLU A 175 -17.86 -8.00 -23.46
C GLU A 175 -16.62 -7.76 -24.34
N HIS A 176 -15.67 -7.00 -23.82
CA HIS A 176 -14.41 -6.70 -24.48
C HIS A 176 -13.26 -7.58 -23.98
N TRP A 177 -13.44 -8.30 -22.86
CA TRP A 177 -12.40 -9.11 -22.21
C TRP A 177 -11.96 -10.33 -23.02
N GLU A 178 -12.87 -11.15 -23.55
CA GLU A 178 -12.51 -12.35 -24.33
C GLU A 178 -11.73 -12.02 -25.62
N LYS A 179 -11.87 -10.78 -26.08
CA LYS A 179 -11.15 -10.26 -27.25
C LYS A 179 -9.76 -9.70 -26.87
N VAL A 180 -9.32 -9.92 -25.64
CA VAL A 180 -7.98 -9.59 -25.13
C VAL A 180 -7.29 -10.92 -24.82
N PRO A 181 -6.38 -11.39 -25.69
CA PRO A 181 -5.58 -12.57 -25.38
C PRO A 181 -4.82 -12.36 -24.07
N GLU A 182 -4.75 -13.38 -23.23
CA GLU A 182 -3.78 -13.36 -22.15
C GLU A 182 -2.38 -13.28 -22.76
N PRO A 183 -1.47 -12.44 -22.22
CA PRO A 183 -0.08 -12.49 -22.61
C PRO A 183 0.41 -13.93 -22.46
N PRO A 184 1.12 -14.50 -23.46
CA PRO A 184 1.75 -15.79 -23.29
C PRO A 184 2.56 -15.74 -22.00
N VAL A 185 2.30 -16.67 -21.07
CA VAL A 185 3.15 -16.84 -19.90
C VAL A 185 4.56 -17.00 -20.45
N PRO A 186 5.52 -16.11 -20.12
CA PRO A 186 6.90 -16.31 -20.54
C PRO A 186 7.28 -17.72 -20.12
N PRO A 187 7.84 -18.55 -21.00
CA PRO A 187 8.23 -19.90 -20.62
C PRO A 187 9.06 -19.77 -19.35
N LYS A 188 8.65 -20.47 -18.30
CA LYS A 188 9.51 -20.69 -17.13
C LYS A 188 10.78 -21.26 -17.74
N LYS A 189 11.84 -20.46 -17.82
CA LYS A 189 13.17 -20.99 -18.01
C LYS A 189 13.40 -21.84 -16.77
N VAL A 190 13.13 -23.14 -16.89
CA VAL A 190 13.80 -24.12 -16.06
C VAL A 190 15.27 -23.74 -16.15
N PRO A 191 15.97 -23.49 -15.04
CA PRO A 191 17.41 -23.39 -15.09
C PRO A 191 17.88 -24.69 -15.70
N ASP A 192 18.28 -24.64 -16.98
CA ASP A 192 18.97 -25.75 -17.61
C ASP A 192 20.25 -25.88 -16.79
N ALA A 193 20.34 -26.98 -16.06
CA ALA A 193 21.45 -27.31 -15.21
C ALA A 193 22.61 -27.78 -16.09
N ASP A 194 23.11 -26.88 -16.94
CA ASP A 194 24.41 -27.02 -17.59
C ASP A 194 24.92 -25.67 -18.08
N GLN A 195 25.19 -24.79 -17.13
CA GLN A 195 26.19 -23.73 -17.33
C GLN A 195 27.33 -24.02 -16.36
N SER A 196 28.24 -24.89 -16.79
CA SER A 196 29.58 -24.98 -16.22
C SER A 196 30.25 -23.61 -16.36
N LEU A 197 30.18 -22.81 -15.30
CA LEU A 197 31.10 -21.70 -15.10
C LEU A 197 32.52 -22.27 -15.22
N PRO A 198 33.44 -21.66 -15.98
CA PRO A 198 34.81 -22.15 -16.02
C PRO A 198 35.36 -22.07 -14.60
N MET A 199 35.57 -23.24 -13.99
CA MET A 199 36.20 -23.35 -12.68
C MET A 199 37.52 -22.57 -12.74
N PRO A 200 37.78 -21.64 -11.81
CA PRO A 200 39.07 -20.96 -11.78
C PRO A 200 40.12 -22.04 -11.56
N SER A 201 41.06 -22.14 -12.51
CA SER A 201 42.17 -23.09 -12.41
C SER A 201 42.86 -22.92 -11.05
N ILE A 202 43.34 -24.00 -10.44
CA ILE A 202 44.00 -23.98 -9.11
C ILE A 202 45.10 -22.89 -9.07
N ALA A 203 45.75 -22.62 -10.20
CA ALA A 203 46.69 -21.52 -10.38
C ALA A 203 46.09 -20.12 -10.10
N CYS A 204 44.86 -19.83 -10.53
CA CYS A 204 44.18 -18.55 -10.29
C CYS A 204 43.85 -18.32 -8.81
N ILE A 205 43.46 -19.39 -8.10
CA ILE A 205 43.18 -19.31 -6.65
C ILE A 205 44.49 -19.05 -5.89
N ILE A 206 45.56 -19.76 -6.24
CA ILE A 206 46.88 -19.58 -5.60
C ILE A 206 47.42 -18.16 -5.84
N LEU A 207 47.32 -17.65 -7.08
CA LEU A 207 47.71 -16.27 -7.41
C LEU A 207 46.91 -15.22 -6.62
N GLY A 208 45.59 -15.40 -6.49
CA GLY A 208 44.74 -14.50 -5.71
C GLY A 208 45.15 -14.46 -4.23
N VAL A 209 45.40 -15.61 -3.61
CA VAL A 209 45.81 -15.69 -2.19
C VAL A 209 47.18 -15.05 -1.97
N ILE A 210 48.14 -15.26 -2.88
CA ILE A 210 49.49 -14.67 -2.78
C ILE A 210 49.43 -13.14 -2.87
N VAL A 211 48.55 -12.57 -3.70
CA VAL A 211 48.43 -11.11 -3.85
C VAL A 211 47.62 -10.47 -2.71
N ILE A 212 46.59 -11.15 -2.21
CA ILE A 212 45.70 -10.60 -1.18
C ILE A 212 46.35 -10.66 0.22
N SER A 213 47.14 -11.70 0.51
CA SER A 213 47.81 -11.87 1.81
C SER A 213 48.68 -10.67 2.24
N PRO A 214 49.62 -10.14 1.43
CA PRO A 214 50.43 -8.99 1.83
C PRO A 214 49.60 -7.72 1.98
N VAL A 215 48.55 -7.54 1.18
CA VAL A 215 47.65 -6.37 1.27
C VAL A 215 46.90 -6.38 2.60
N ILE A 216 46.36 -7.53 3.01
CA ILE A 216 45.68 -7.69 4.31
C ILE A 216 46.67 -7.42 5.45
N ILE A 217 47.91 -7.94 5.37
CA ILE A 217 48.93 -7.70 6.40
C ILE A 217 49.26 -6.22 6.53
N VAL A 218 49.40 -5.49 5.42
CA VAL A 218 49.65 -4.03 5.43
C VAL A 218 48.47 -3.29 6.04
N ILE A 219 47.23 -3.63 5.66
CA ILE A 219 46.02 -3.02 6.22
C ILE A 219 45.94 -3.27 7.72
N CYS A 220 46.08 -4.52 8.17
CA CYS A 220 46.09 -4.88 9.59
C CYS A 220 47.19 -4.14 10.36
N CYS A 221 48.42 -4.09 9.83
CA CYS A 221 49.51 -3.31 10.43
C CYS A 221 49.15 -1.82 10.54
N SER A 222 48.54 -1.24 9.52
CA SER A 222 48.16 0.18 9.51
C SER A 222 47.07 0.49 10.53
N ILE A 223 46.09 -0.41 10.71
CA ILE A 223 45.01 -0.29 11.69
C ILE A 223 45.58 -0.43 13.11
N SER A 224 46.41 -1.43 13.36
CA SER A 224 47.06 -1.63 14.66
C SER A 224 47.91 -0.43 15.08
N ARG A 225 48.66 0.18 14.15
CA ARG A 225 49.40 1.44 14.43
C ARG A 225 48.48 2.60 14.78
N LYS A 226 47.36 2.77 14.07
CA LYS A 226 46.37 3.82 14.37
C LYS A 226 45.71 3.63 15.75
N LEU A 227 45.44 2.39 16.15
CA LEU A 227 44.85 2.09 17.46
C LEU A 227 45.85 2.35 18.60
N ALA A 228 47.14 2.02 18.42
CA ALA A 228 48.17 2.30 19.41
C ALA A 228 48.37 3.81 19.66
N GLN A 229 48.17 4.66 18.65
CA GLN A 229 48.27 6.12 18.79
C GLN A 229 47.05 6.78 19.46
N ARG A 230 45.93 6.06 19.63
CA ARG A 230 44.68 6.62 20.16
C ARG A 230 44.39 6.31 21.64
N SER A 231 45.29 5.65 22.37
CA SER A 231 45.04 5.38 23.80
C SER A 231 45.09 6.67 24.64
N PRO A 232 44.01 7.05 25.36
CA PRO A 232 43.99 8.21 26.24
C PRO A 232 44.62 7.89 27.61
N LYS A 233 45.44 8.81 28.13
CA LYS A 233 46.02 8.78 29.49
C LYS A 233 44.92 8.74 30.56
N LYS A 234 44.96 7.76 31.47
CA LYS A 234 44.12 7.71 32.70
C LYS A 234 44.49 8.84 33.68
N PRO A 235 43.54 9.58 34.27
CA PRO A 235 43.78 10.35 35.49
C PRO A 235 43.66 9.42 36.72
N LYS A 236 44.72 9.35 37.52
CA LYS A 236 44.71 8.73 38.85
C LYS A 236 44.41 9.85 39.85
N GLU A 237 43.19 9.97 40.38
CA GLU A 237 42.85 10.71 41.63
C GLU A 237 41.36 10.52 41.98
N ALA A 238 40.95 9.27 42.24
CA ALA A 238 39.60 8.99 42.77
C ALA A 238 39.62 7.89 43.85
N LEU A 239 40.78 7.65 44.48
CA LEU A 239 40.95 6.59 45.49
C LEU A 239 41.36 7.10 46.88
N TYR A 240 41.39 8.43 47.08
CA TYR A 240 41.83 9.04 48.35
C TYR A 240 40.71 9.66 49.19
N GLN A 241 39.47 9.76 48.68
CA GLN A 241 38.36 10.39 49.41
C GLN A 241 37.36 9.42 50.05
N GLU A 242 37.28 8.16 49.62
CA GLU A 242 36.37 7.18 50.28
C GLU A 242 36.95 6.51 51.53
N ALA A 243 38.27 6.60 51.76
CA ALA A 243 38.91 5.97 52.92
C ALA A 243 38.97 6.85 54.18
N ARG A 244 38.47 8.10 54.15
CA ARG A 244 38.53 9.03 55.30
C ARG A 244 37.21 9.28 56.03
N LEU A 245 36.08 8.75 55.54
CA LEU A 245 34.77 8.92 56.18
C LEU A 245 34.31 7.72 57.05
N SER A 246 35.13 6.68 57.24
CA SER A 246 34.77 5.49 58.02
C SER A 246 35.68 5.24 59.25
N SER A 247 36.18 6.30 59.90
CA SER A 247 36.89 6.15 61.18
C SER A 247 35.89 6.15 62.35
N PRO A 248 35.81 5.09 63.17
CA PRO A 248 34.87 4.98 64.29
C PRO A 248 35.37 5.74 65.52
N ALA A 249 34.47 6.53 66.14
CA ALA A 249 34.68 7.09 67.47
C ALA A 249 34.31 6.05 68.55
N LEU A 250 35.15 6.02 69.59
CA LEU A 250 35.17 5.16 70.78
C LEU A 250 33.92 5.22 71.66
N LEU A 251 33.68 4.12 72.40
CA LEU A 251 33.16 3.95 73.80
C LEU A 251 32.45 2.56 73.87
N SER A 252 32.73 1.61 74.77
CA SER A 252 33.27 1.64 76.14
C SER A 252 33.72 0.23 76.57
N ILE A 253 34.84 0.11 77.30
CA ILE A 253 34.92 -0.47 78.66
C ILE A 253 35.92 0.40 79.42
#